data_AF-A0A2V6WB03-F1
#
_entry.id   AF-A0A2V6WB03-F1
#
_cell.length_a   1.000
_cell.length_b   1.000
_cell.length_c   1.000
_cell.angle_alpha   90.00
_cell.angle_beta   90.00
_cell.angle_gamma   90.00
#
_symmetry.space_group_name_H-M   'P 1'
#
loop_
_entity.id
_entity.type
_entity.pdbx_description
1 polymer ?
#
loop_
_entity_poly.entity_id
_entity_poly.type
_entity_poly.pdbx_seq_one_letter_code
_entity_poly.pdbx_strand_id
1 'polypeptide(L)'
;MKRKAKSALDPRALLAMIGTGRTTRDCRKNQMIFTQGDRADVVFFVERGKVKLTVLSQQGKQAVIGILGPGSFFGEGCLAGQP
;
A
#
# COMPACT_ATOMS: atom_id res chain seq x y z
N MET A 1 12.88 -31.35 16.43
CA MET A 1 11.45 -30.99 16.25
C MET A 1 11.38 -29.67 15.48
N LYS A 2 10.85 -29.65 14.25
CA LYS A 2 10.75 -28.43 13.43
C LYS A 2 9.54 -27.61 13.91
N ARG A 3 9.77 -26.36 14.34
CA ARG A 3 8.69 -25.41 14.63
C ARG A 3 7.89 -25.22 13.33
N LYS A 4 6.62 -25.66 13.30
CA LYS A 4 5.68 -25.25 12.24
C LYS A 4 5.61 -23.73 12.31
N ALA A 5 6.08 -23.05 11.26
CA ALA A 5 5.83 -21.63 11.11
C ALA A 5 4.30 -21.43 11.22
N LYS A 6 3.87 -20.55 12.14
CA LYS A 6 2.52 -20.00 12.13
C LYS A 6 2.21 -19.64 10.67
N SER A 7 1.10 -20.16 10.15
CA SER A 7 0.62 -19.95 8.78
C SER A 7 0.98 -18.55 8.31
N ALA A 8 1.89 -18.46 7.33
CA ALA A 8 2.19 -17.19 6.69
C ALA A 8 0.90 -16.74 6.03
N LEU A 9 0.35 -15.60 6.47
CA LEU A 9 -0.85 -15.02 5.90
C LEU A 9 -0.57 -14.70 4.42
N ASP A 10 -1.24 -15.39 3.49
CA ASP A 10 -1.19 -15.03 2.07
C ASP A 10 -2.06 -13.78 1.86
N PRO A 11 -1.49 -12.63 1.48
CA PRO A 11 -2.25 -11.42 1.23
C PRO A 11 -3.37 -11.59 0.21
N ARG A 12 -3.17 -12.41 -0.82
CA ARG A 12 -4.20 -12.64 -1.84
C ARG A 12 -5.35 -13.47 -1.28
N ALA A 13 -5.04 -14.47 -0.46
CA ALA A 13 -6.06 -15.25 0.23
C ALA A 13 -6.86 -14.38 1.21
N LEU A 14 -6.19 -13.49 1.96
CA LEU A 14 -6.87 -12.53 2.84
C LEU A 14 -7.82 -11.63 2.03
N LEU A 15 -7.34 -11.05 0.92
CA LEU A 15 -8.15 -10.18 0.06
C LEU A 15 -9.33 -10.91 -0.59
N ALA A 16 -9.20 -12.21 -0.87
CA ALA A 16 -10.29 -13.03 -1.38
C ALA A 16 -11.35 -13.35 -0.30
N MET A 17 -10.93 -13.46 0.97
CA MET A 17 -11.84 -13.69 2.11
C MET A 17 -12.61 -12.44 2.53
N ILE A 18 -12.08 -11.24 2.26
CA ILE A 18 -12.77 -9.97 2.51
C ILE A 18 -13.87 -9.80 1.46
N GLY A 19 -15.08 -10.24 1.79
CA GLY A 19 -16.24 -10.18 0.90
C GLY A 19 -16.75 -8.76 0.63
N THR A 20 -16.80 -7.92 1.68
CA THR A 20 -17.25 -6.52 1.60
C THR A 20 -16.18 -5.57 2.13
N GLY A 21 -16.05 -4.38 1.54
CA GLY A 21 -15.05 -3.38 1.95
C GLY A 21 -13.79 -3.33 1.09
N ARG A 22 -13.76 -4.04 -0.05
CA ARG A 22 -12.71 -3.96 -1.07
C ARG A 22 -13.24 -3.38 -2.37
N THR A 23 -12.47 -2.47 -2.98
CA THR A 23 -12.73 -1.99 -4.34
C THR A 23 -11.45 -2.06 -5.16
N THR A 24 -11.54 -2.50 -6.42
CA THR A 24 -10.43 -2.42 -7.38
C THR A 24 -10.48 -1.08 -8.10
N ARG A 25 -9.30 -0.46 -8.28
CA ARG A 25 -9.14 0.83 -8.96
C ARG A 25 -8.02 0.71 -9.98
N ASP A 26 -8.34 0.95 -11.25
CA ASP A 26 -7.33 1.09 -12.29
C ASP A 26 -6.72 2.49 -12.24
N CYS A 27 -5.40 2.56 -12.39
CA CYS A 27 -4.65 3.81 -12.39
C CYS A 27 -3.78 3.92 -13.65
N ARG A 28 -3.78 5.09 -14.27
CA ARG A 28 -2.90 5.39 -15.40
C ARG A 28 -1.45 5.57 -14.92
N LYS A 29 -0.50 5.43 -15.84
CA LYS A 29 0.90 5.76 -15.57
C LYS A 29 1.00 7.21 -15.05
N ASN A 30 1.74 7.39 -13.97
CA ASN A 30 1.94 8.68 -13.27
C ASN A 30 0.68 9.30 -12.65
N GLN A 31 -0.43 8.56 -12.55
CA GLN A 31 -1.60 9.03 -11.81
C GLN A 31 -1.28 9.08 -10.30
N MET A 32 -1.64 10.20 -9.66
CA MET A 32 -1.57 10.32 -8.19
C MET A 32 -2.65 9.43 -7.56
N ILE A 33 -2.26 8.57 -6.62
CA ILE A 33 -3.18 7.67 -5.91
C ILE A 33 -3.66 8.32 -4.61
N PHE A 34 -2.74 8.91 -3.86
CA PHE A 34 -2.99 9.68 -2.64
C PHE A 34 -1.86 10.69 -2.44
N THR A 35 -2.06 11.68 -1.57
CA THR A 35 -1.05 12.64 -1.14
C THR A 35 -0.85 12.62 0.37
N GLN A 36 0.34 13.00 0.82
CA GLN A 36 0.64 13.07 2.25
C GLN A 36 -0.27 14.10 2.92
N GLY A 37 -0.94 13.68 4.00
CA GLY A 37 -1.93 14.51 4.71
C GLY A 37 -3.38 14.27 4.29
N ASP A 38 -3.63 13.49 3.22
CA ASP A 38 -4.98 13.06 2.89
C ASP A 38 -5.57 12.18 4.00
N ARG A 39 -6.90 12.22 4.14
CA ARG A 39 -7.62 11.33 5.05
C ARG A 39 -7.33 9.88 4.68
N ALA A 40 -6.83 9.11 5.64
CA ALA A 40 -6.55 7.69 5.47
C ALA A 40 -7.66 6.84 6.10
N ASP A 41 -8.59 6.37 5.27
CA ASP A 41 -9.65 5.44 5.63
C ASP A 41 -9.51 4.08 4.92
N VAL A 42 -8.49 3.93 4.06
CA VAL A 42 -8.21 2.72 3.29
C VAL A 42 -6.71 2.42 3.25
N VAL A 43 -6.37 1.14 3.06
CA VAL A 43 -5.02 0.68 2.70
C VAL A 43 -5.08 0.10 1.30
N PHE A 44 -4.02 0.32 0.53
CA PHE A 44 -3.94 -0.15 -0.85
C PHE A 44 -3.11 -1.43 -0.94
N PHE A 45 -3.46 -2.28 -1.91
CA PHE A 45 -2.70 -3.45 -2.29
C PHE A 45 -2.39 -3.39 -3.79
N VAL A 46 -1.13 -3.59 -4.15
CA VAL A 46 -0.72 -3.60 -5.56
C VAL A 46 -1.04 -4.97 -6.16
N GLU A 47 -2.12 -5.05 -6.95
CA GLU A 47 -2.42 -6.27 -7.71
C GLU A 47 -1.51 -6.40 -8.95
N ARG A 48 -1.29 -5.30 -9.68
CA ARG A 48 -0.49 -5.23 -10.90
C ARG A 48 0.21 -3.87 -11.03
N GLY A 49 1.30 -3.83 -11.80
CA GLY A 49 2.05 -2.59 -12.06
C GLY A 49 3.04 -2.23 -10.96
N LYS A 50 3.40 -0.94 -10.88
CA LYS A 50 4.32 -0.40 -9.88
C LYS A 50 3.82 0.93 -9.33
N VAL A 51 4.03 1.16 -8.04
CA VAL A 51 3.72 2.42 -7.36
C VAL A 51 5.02 3.07 -6.89
N LYS A 52 5.21 4.35 -7.21
CA LYS A 52 6.36 5.12 -6.74
C LYS A 52 5.93 5.93 -5.53
N LEU A 53 6.54 5.67 -4.38
CA LEU A 53 6.33 6.45 -3.17
C LEU A 53 7.31 7.62 -3.14
N THR A 54 6.78 8.80 -2.84
CA THR A 54 7.56 10.03 -2.75
C THR A 54 7.19 10.81 -1.51
N VAL A 55 8.15 11.49 -0.92
CA VAL A 55 7.93 12.49 0.14
C VAL A 55 8.23 13.88 -0.39
N LEU A 56 7.50 14.87 0.13
CA LEU A 56 7.73 16.29 -0.13
C LEU A 56 8.46 16.91 1.06
N SER A 57 9.56 17.61 0.80
CA SER A 57 10.19 18.45 1.82
C SER A 57 9.39 19.74 2.04
N GLN A 58 9.63 20.43 3.16
CA GLN A 58 9.05 21.76 3.42
C GLN A 58 9.39 22.81 2.35
N GLN A 59 10.46 22.59 1.59
CA GLN A 59 10.88 23.45 0.48
C GLN A 59 10.29 23.00 -0.88
N GLY A 60 9.34 22.05 -0.87
CA GLY A 60 8.68 21.53 -2.08
C GLY A 60 9.51 20.53 -2.89
N LYS A 61 10.65 20.05 -2.38
CA LYS A 61 11.48 19.05 -3.09
C LYS A 61 10.88 17.66 -2.92
N GLN A 62 10.76 16.92 -4.02
CA GLN A 62 10.32 15.52 -4.00
C GLN A 62 11.50 14.55 -3.94
N ALA A 63 11.42 13.56 -3.06
CA ALA A 63 12.36 12.45 -3.00
C ALA A 63 11.61 11.11 -3.15
N VAL A 64 12.15 10.20 -3.96
CA VAL A 64 11.62 8.83 -4.07
C VAL A 64 12.11 8.02 -2.87
N ILE A 65 11.19 7.47 -2.10
CA ILE A 65 11.50 6.66 -0.91
C ILE A 65 11.23 5.17 -1.13
N GLY A 66 10.55 4.81 -2.22
CA GLY A 66 10.30 3.42 -2.55
C GLY A 66 9.62 3.24 -3.90
N ILE A 67 9.80 2.05 -4.47
CA ILE A 67 9.03 1.57 -5.61
C ILE A 67 8.44 0.22 -5.23
N LEU A 68 7.11 0.18 -5.16
CA LEU A 68 6.35 -0.99 -4.74
C LEU A 68 5.82 -1.73 -5.97
N GLY A 69 5.81 -3.06 -5.88
CA GLY A 69 5.35 -3.95 -6.94
C GLY A 69 4.20 -4.84 -6.50
N PRO A 70 3.77 -5.79 -7.35
CA PRO A 70 2.66 -6.67 -7.03
C PRO A 70 2.87 -7.45 -5.73
N GLY A 71 1.85 -7.47 -4.86
CA GLY A 71 1.94 -8.11 -3.54
C GLY A 71 2.30 -7.18 -2.39
N SER A 72 2.64 -5.92 -2.66
CA SER A 72 2.92 -4.92 -1.63
C SER A 72 1.65 -4.21 -1.16
N PHE A 73 1.55 -3.96 0.15
CA PHE A 73 0.62 -2.98 0.71
C PHE A 73 1.27 -1.60 0.79
N PHE A 74 0.45 -0.55 0.77
CA PHE A 74 0.87 0.83 1.04
C PHE A 74 -0.29 1.70 1.55
N GLY A 75 0.03 2.85 2.15
CA GLY A 75 -0.96 3.76 2.73
C GLY A 75 -1.36 3.42 4.18
N GLU A 76 -0.73 2.41 4.77
CA GLU A 76 -0.95 1.95 6.14
C GLU A 76 -0.36 2.87 7.22
N GLY A 77 0.56 3.77 6.85
CA GLY A 77 1.31 4.58 7.81
C GLY A 77 0.43 5.40 8.76
N CYS A 78 -0.69 5.93 8.24
CA CYS A 78 -1.66 6.67 9.06
C CYS A 78 -2.40 5.79 10.08
N LEU A 79 -2.61 4.51 9.78
CA LEU A 79 -3.24 3.55 10.70
C LEU A 79 -2.24 3.01 11.72
N ALA A 80 -0.96 2.93 11.33
CA ALA A 80 0.13 2.48 12.18
C ALA A 80 0.68 3.57 13.11
N GLY A 81 0.17 4.81 13.02
CA GLY A 81 0.66 5.95 13.80
C GLY A 81 2.10 6.35 13.43
N GLN A 82 2.50 6.11 12.18
CA GLN A 82 3.81 6.52 11.70
C GLN A 82 3.84 8.05 11.49
N PRO A 83 4.92 8.73 11.91
CA PRO A 83 5.06 10.18 11.81
C PRO A 83 5.17 10.69 10.36
#